data_AF-C6LJV5-F1
#
_entry.id   AF-C6LJV5-F1
#
_cell.length_a   1.000
_cell.length_b   1.000
_cell.length_c   1.000
_cell.angle_alpha   90.00
_cell.angle_beta   90.00
_cell.angle_gamma   90.00
#
_symmetry.space_group_name_H-M   'P 1'
#
loop_
_entity.id
_entity.type
_entity.pdbx_description
1 polymer ?
#
loop_
_entity_poly.entity_id
_entity_poly.type
_entity_poly.pdbx_seq_one_letter_code
_entity_poly.pdbx_strand_id
1 'polypeptide(L)'
;MSPIRQKYSFRSAPFRRDKNEFQYMLLSRMQSDCEYYLGYGNKNPRILSDNPQGHLNRMKELWSDLPIDGKPEWLTWTQILEYEKKICRENRISTIRTPDSLI
;
A
#
# COMPACT_ATOMS: atom_id res chain seq x y z
N MET A 1 -13.52 14.42 51.07
CA MET A 1 -13.50 14.08 49.64
C MET A 1 -14.33 12.81 49.46
N SER A 2 -15.41 12.85 48.70
CA SER A 2 -16.21 11.65 48.40
C SER A 2 -15.74 11.05 47.07
N PRO A 3 -15.50 9.73 46.98
CA PRO A 3 -15.03 9.13 45.74
C PRO A 3 -16.20 8.97 44.78
N ILE A 4 -16.01 9.38 43.53
CA ILE A 4 -17.01 9.23 42.47
C ILE A 4 -17.12 7.72 42.14
N ARG A 5 -18.26 7.11 42.46
CA ARG A 5 -18.66 5.79 41.96
C ARG A 5 -19.54 5.96 40.73
N GLN A 6 -18.94 6.20 39.57
CA GLN A 6 -19.69 6.12 38.31
C GLN A 6 -19.69 4.68 37.79
N LYS A 7 -20.85 4.02 37.84
CA LYS A 7 -21.09 2.77 37.11
C LYS A 7 -21.32 3.10 35.65
N TYR A 8 -20.25 3.17 34.87
CA TYR A 8 -20.34 3.29 33.42
C TYR A 8 -20.77 1.94 32.82
N SER A 9 -21.83 1.95 32.01
CA SER A 9 -22.35 0.78 31.30
C SER A 9 -21.96 0.87 29.83
N PHE A 10 -20.97 0.06 29.47
CA PHE A 10 -20.49 -0.28 28.13
C PHE A 10 -21.57 -0.71 27.14
N ARG A 11 -22.46 0.15 26.64
CA ARG A 11 -23.38 -0.23 25.56
C ARG A 11 -22.77 0.09 24.19
N SER A 12 -21.78 -0.70 23.76
CA SER A 12 -21.29 -0.61 22.38
C SER A 12 -22.36 -1.00 21.38
N ALA A 13 -22.46 -0.25 20.28
CA ALA A 13 -23.11 -0.73 19.07
C ALA A 13 -22.51 -2.10 18.66
N PRO A 14 -23.31 -3.01 18.06
CA PRO A 14 -22.78 -4.28 17.59
C PRO A 14 -21.68 -4.03 16.56
N PHE A 15 -20.54 -4.70 16.73
CA PHE A 15 -19.44 -4.64 15.79
C PHE A 15 -19.93 -5.05 14.39
N ARG A 16 -19.76 -4.16 13.40
CA ARG A 16 -20.04 -4.43 11.99
C ARG A 16 -18.74 -4.26 11.21
N ARG A 17 -18.33 -5.31 10.50
CA ARG A 17 -17.18 -5.23 9.58
C ARG A 17 -17.55 -4.44 8.35
N ASP A 18 -16.63 -3.61 7.90
CA ASP A 18 -16.73 -2.97 6.59
C ASP A 18 -16.51 -4.03 5.51
N LYS A 19 -17.26 -3.95 4.42
CA LYS A 19 -17.15 -4.91 3.30
C LYS A 19 -15.79 -4.83 2.61
N ASN A 20 -15.16 -3.65 2.66
CA ASN A 20 -13.89 -3.34 1.98
C ASN A 20 -12.70 -3.35 2.95
N GLU A 21 -12.88 -3.77 4.21
CA GLU A 21 -11.82 -3.84 5.23
C GLU A 21 -10.54 -4.51 4.68
N PHE A 22 -10.68 -5.68 4.06
CA PHE A 22 -9.55 -6.41 3.48
C PHE A 22 -8.91 -5.68 2.28
N GLN A 23 -9.69 -4.93 1.50
CA GLN A 23 -9.16 -4.14 0.39
C GLN A 23 -8.29 -2.99 0.91
N TYR A 24 -8.74 -2.28 1.95
CA TYR A 24 -7.93 -1.24 2.59
C TYR A 24 -6.64 -1.80 3.20
N MET A 25 -6.73 -2.94 3.90
CA MET A 25 -5.57 -3.60 4.49
C MET A 25 -4.56 -4.02 3.43
N LEU A 26 -5.01 -4.64 2.34
CA LEU A 26 -4.15 -5.05 1.23
C LEU A 26 -3.52 -3.83 0.55
N LEU A 27 -4.31 -2.79 0.27
CA LEU A 27 -3.83 -1.57 -0.37
C LEU A 27 -2.76 -0.86 0.48
N SER A 28 -2.95 -0.79 1.80
CA SER A 28 -1.96 -0.22 2.73
C SER A 28 -0.66 -1.04 2.76
N ARG A 29 -0.77 -2.37 2.70
CA ARG A 29 0.40 -3.24 2.58
C ARG A 29 1.15 -2.97 1.27
N MET A 30 0.44 -2.88 0.15
CA MET A 30 1.04 -2.64 -1.16
C MET A 30 1.73 -1.27 -1.26
N GLN A 31 1.16 -0.24 -0.62
CA GLN A 31 1.82 1.05 -0.46
C GLN A 31 3.14 0.90 0.30
N SER A 32 3.12 0.22 1.45
CA SER A 32 4.32 -0.01 2.27
C SER A 32 5.41 -0.73 1.48
N ASP A 33 5.03 -1.72 0.65
CA ASP A 33 5.99 -2.41 -0.23
C ASP A 33 6.60 -1.45 -1.27
N CYS A 34 5.82 -0.51 -1.84
CA CYS A 34 6.34 0.52 -2.75
C CYS A 34 7.30 1.50 -2.05
N GLU A 35 6.95 1.98 -0.87
CA GLU A 35 7.78 2.88 -0.06
C GLU A 35 9.08 2.20 0.34
N TYR A 36 9.00 0.94 0.78
CA TYR A 36 10.17 0.15 1.11
C TYR A 36 11.04 -0.08 -0.13
N TYR A 37 10.47 -0.50 -1.26
CA TYR A 37 11.20 -0.69 -2.52
C TYR A 37 11.98 0.55 -2.96
N LEU A 38 11.36 1.73 -2.87
CA LEU A 38 11.94 3.01 -3.29
C LEU A 38 12.94 3.60 -2.29
N GLY A 39 12.77 3.31 -0.99
CA GLY A 39 13.64 3.78 0.08
C GLY A 39 14.76 2.79 0.43
N TYR A 40 14.46 1.86 1.33
CA TYR A 40 15.45 0.99 2.00
C TYR A 40 15.56 -0.42 1.40
N GLY A 41 14.69 -0.78 0.46
CA GLY A 41 14.56 -2.12 -0.11
C GLY A 41 15.57 -2.45 -1.21
N ASN A 42 16.55 -1.56 -1.43
CA ASN A 42 17.57 -1.70 -2.48
C ASN A 42 16.99 -2.00 -3.86
N LYS A 43 15.75 -1.53 -4.13
CA LYS A 43 15.01 -1.77 -5.38
C LYS A 43 14.94 -3.25 -5.78
N ASN A 44 14.93 -4.15 -4.80
CA ASN A 44 14.85 -5.59 -5.06
C ASN A 44 13.44 -5.96 -5.57
N PRO A 45 13.29 -6.51 -6.79
CA PRO A 45 11.98 -6.82 -7.37
C PRO A 45 11.19 -7.86 -6.55
N ARG A 46 11.84 -8.69 -5.74
CA ARG A 46 11.17 -9.64 -4.83
C ARG A 46 10.23 -8.97 -3.84
N ILE A 47 10.49 -7.71 -3.47
CA ILE A 47 9.61 -6.92 -2.59
C ILE A 47 8.23 -6.72 -3.24
N LEU A 48 8.21 -6.59 -4.57
CA LEU A 48 7.01 -6.39 -5.38
C LEU A 48 6.62 -7.70 -6.10
N SER A 49 6.85 -8.83 -5.44
CA SER A 49 6.54 -10.17 -5.95
C SER A 49 7.15 -10.49 -7.33
N ASP A 50 8.37 -9.99 -7.59
CA ASP A 50 9.10 -10.14 -8.87
C ASP A 50 8.36 -9.57 -10.10
N ASN A 51 7.24 -8.85 -9.89
CA ASN A 51 6.46 -8.22 -10.94
C ASN A 51 6.02 -6.81 -10.53
N PRO A 52 6.94 -5.82 -10.57
CA PRO A 52 6.65 -4.44 -10.16
C PRO A 52 5.47 -3.81 -10.90
N GLN A 53 5.32 -4.09 -12.20
CA GLN A 53 4.20 -3.57 -13.00
C GLN A 53 2.87 -4.21 -12.58
N GLY A 54 2.86 -5.53 -12.34
CA GLY A 54 1.69 -6.24 -11.83
C GLY A 54 1.26 -5.73 -10.45
N HIS A 55 2.22 -5.47 -9.57
CA HIS A 55 1.97 -4.87 -8.25
C HIS A 55 1.26 -3.52 -8.39
N LEU A 56 1.77 -2.63 -9.24
CA LEU A 56 1.17 -1.31 -9.47
C LEU A 56 -0.21 -1.37 -10.12
N ASN A 57 -0.39 -2.24 -11.11
CA ASN A 57 -1.69 -2.45 -11.75
C ASN A 57 -2.73 -2.92 -10.74
N ARG A 58 -2.37 -3.90 -9.90
CA ARG A 58 -3.26 -4.39 -8.85
C ARG A 58 -3.59 -3.31 -7.81
N MET A 59 -2.63 -2.44 -7.49
CA MET A 59 -2.84 -1.31 -6.60
C MET A 59 -3.86 -0.30 -7.17
N LYS A 60 -3.80 -0.03 -8.47
CA LYS A 60 -4.77 0.82 -9.18
C LYS A 60 -6.17 0.22 -9.23
N GLU A 61 -6.28 -1.08 -9.46
CA GLU A 61 -7.55 -1.81 -9.43
C GLU A 61 -8.20 -1.70 -8.05
N LEU A 62 -7.47 -2.07 -6.99
CA LEU A 62 -7.96 -1.96 -5.61
C LEU A 62 -8.37 -0.54 -5.28
N TRP A 63 -7.55 0.45 -5.64
CA TRP A 63 -7.91 1.85 -5.44
C TRP A 63 -9.21 2.22 -6.14
N SER A 64 -9.42 1.75 -7.37
CA SER A 64 -10.59 2.08 -8.20
C SER A 64 -11.86 1.41 -7.69
N ASP A 65 -11.75 0.16 -7.23
CA ASP A 65 -12.84 -0.67 -6.71
C ASP A 65 -13.43 -0.12 -5.40
N LEU A 66 -12.65 0.64 -4.63
CA LEU A 66 -13.13 1.30 -3.42
C LEU A 66 -14.26 2.30 -3.71
N PRO A 67 -15.23 2.48 -2.82
CA PRO A 67 -16.29 3.47 -2.98
C PRO A 67 -15.72 4.88 -3.10
N ILE A 68 -16.40 5.74 -3.88
CA ILE A 68 -15.94 7.11 -4.20
C ILE A 68 -15.82 7.96 -2.91
N ASP A 69 -16.75 7.77 -1.99
CA ASP A 69 -16.80 8.41 -0.67
C ASP A 69 -15.94 7.69 0.39
N GLY A 70 -15.41 6.51 0.08
CA GLY A 70 -14.50 5.75 0.95
C GLY A 70 -13.07 5.69 0.43
N LYS A 71 -12.65 6.58 -0.47
CA LYS A 71 -11.22 6.66 -0.82
C LYS A 71 -10.43 7.04 0.44
N PRO A 72 -9.37 6.31 0.79
CA PRO A 72 -8.62 6.61 2.01
C PRO A 72 -7.82 7.90 1.87
N GLU A 73 -7.52 8.54 3.00
CA GLU A 73 -6.77 9.81 3.05
C GLU A 73 -5.25 9.62 2.94
N TRP A 74 -4.76 8.42 3.28
CA TRP A 74 -3.33 8.12 3.39
C TRP A 74 -2.66 7.73 2.06
N LEU A 75 -3.44 7.53 1.00
CA LEU A 75 -2.94 7.24 -0.35
C LEU A 75 -3.83 7.99 -1.33
N THR A 76 -3.27 8.53 -2.40
CA THR A 76 -4.03 9.25 -3.43
C THR A 76 -3.74 8.64 -4.79
N TRP A 77 -4.65 8.82 -5.75
CA TRP A 77 -4.41 8.37 -7.12
C TRP A 77 -3.10 8.92 -7.69
N THR A 78 -2.80 10.20 -7.41
CA THR A 78 -1.55 10.85 -7.83
C THR A 78 -0.31 10.17 -7.23
N GLN A 79 -0.35 9.76 -5.96
CA GLN A 79 0.75 8.99 -5.35
C GLN A 79 0.94 7.63 -6.02
N ILE A 80 -0.14 6.93 -6.37
CA ILE A 80 -0.05 5.66 -7.11
C ILE A 80 0.64 5.86 -8.47
N LEU A 81 0.31 6.94 -9.19
CA LEU A 81 0.96 7.28 -10.45
C LEU A 81 2.43 7.69 -10.26
N GLU A 82 2.77 8.32 -9.14
CA GLU A 82 4.16 8.64 -8.82
C GLU A 82 4.99 7.39 -8.53
N TYR A 83 4.43 6.43 -7.78
CA TYR A 83 5.05 5.11 -7.59
C TYR A 83 5.31 4.41 -8.91
N GLU A 84 4.33 4.41 -9.82
CA GLU A 84 4.49 3.83 -11.14
C GLU A 84 5.63 4.48 -11.93
N LYS A 85 5.69 5.81 -11.96
CA LYS A 85 6.79 6.53 -12.66
C LYS A 85 8.16 6.17 -12.08
N LYS A 86 8.29 6.15 -10.75
CA LYS A 86 9.58 5.88 -10.09
C LYS A 86 10.01 4.42 -10.28
N ILE A 87 9.10 3.47 -10.03
CA ILE A 87 9.39 2.04 -10.10
C ILE A 87 9.63 1.61 -11.56
N CYS A 88 8.81 2.06 -12.52
CA CYS A 88 9.01 1.69 -13.93
C CYS A 88 10.24 2.36 -14.56
N ARG A 89 10.62 3.56 -14.12
CA ARG A 89 11.88 4.20 -14.54
C ARG A 89 13.10 3.38 -14.10
N GLU A 90 13.10 2.90 -12.86
CA GLU A 90 14.22 2.10 -12.31
C GLU A 90 14.35 0.74 -13.00
N ASN A 91 13.23 0.06 -13.27
CA ASN A 91 13.25 -1.22 -13.98
C ASN A 91 13.82 -1.10 -15.41
N ARG A 92 13.69 0.05 -16.06
CA ARG A 92 14.34 0.30 -17.37
C ARG A 92 15.85 0.50 -17.25
N ILE A 93 16.36 1.03 -16.13
CA ILE A 93 17.79 1.29 -15.93
C ILE A 93 18.54 0.00 -15.55
N SER A 94 17.93 -0.90 -14.79
CA SER A 94 18.52 -2.20 -14.44
C SER A 94 18.83 -3.06 -15.65
N THR A 95 18.00 -3.02 -16.69
CA THR A 95 18.23 -3.79 -17.93
C THR A 95 19.41 -3.27 -18.77
N ILE A 96 19.82 -2.01 -18.57
CA ILE A 96 20.93 -1.39 -19.32
C ILE A 96 22.27 -1.56 -18.57
N ARG A 97 22.23 -1.98 -17.29
CA ARG A 97 23.39 -1.99 -16.38
C ARG A 97 24.10 -3.33 -16.19
N THR A 98 23.82 -4.34 -17.02
CA THR A 98 24.70 -5.53 -17.09
C THR A 98 25.55 -5.49 -18.37
N PRO A 99 26.72 -4.81 -18.37
CA PRO A 99 27.83 -5.27 -19.17
C PRO A 99 28.54 -6.38 -18.39
N ASP A 100 28.67 -7.55 -19.03
CA ASP A 100 29.67 -8.58 -18.80
C ASP A 100 30.44 -8.51 -17.48
N SER A 101 30.03 -9.33 -16.52
CA SER A 101 30.93 -9.76 -15.45
C SER A 101 30.67 -11.21 -15.14
N LEU A 102 31.09 -12.09 -16.06
CA LEU A 102 31.75 -13.35 -15.76
C LEU A 102 32.70 -13.69 -16.92
N ILE A 103 33.98 -13.33 -16.71
CA ILE A 103 35.12 -14.18 -17.12
C ILE A 103 35.00 -15.49 -16.34
#